data_AF-A0A930Z8Q2-F1
#
_entry.id   AF-A0A930Z8Q2-F1
#
_cell.length_a   1.000
_cell.length_b   1.000
_cell.length_c   1.000
_cell.angle_alpha   90.00
_cell.angle_beta   90.00
_cell.angle_gamma   90.00
#
_symmetry.space_group_name_H-M   'P 1'
#
loop_
_entity.id
_entity.type
_entity.pdbx_description
1 polymer ?
#
loop_
_entity_poly.entity_id
_entity_poly.type
_entity_poly.pdbx_seq_one_letter_code
_entity_poly.pdbx_strand_id
1 'polypeptide(L)'
;MAGVVLALNTLNLDSCRKDVDRFLDEVEWPVVYVEVRLLHRETGLHKDSRRWTITKNQLADMVHAIAEYACSDPNLAASITVLSEMPVQN
;
A
#
# COMPACT_ATOMS: atom_id res chain seq x y z
N MET A 1 -16.55 0.79 7.02
CA MET A 1 -15.27 1.02 6.32
C MET A 1 -14.55 -0.31 6.27
N ALA A 2 -14.47 -0.93 5.09
CA ALA A 2 -13.56 -2.05 4.86
C ALA A 2 -12.17 -1.49 4.55
N GLY A 3 -11.13 -2.19 5.01
CA GLY A 3 -9.76 -1.84 4.74
C GLY A 3 -8.97 -3.05 4.28
N VAL A 4 -8.20 -2.88 3.22
CA VAL A 4 -7.26 -3.90 2.74
C VAL A 4 -5.85 -3.45 3.12
N VAL A 5 -5.05 -4.39 3.63
CA VAL A 5 -3.66 -4.13 4.06
C VAL A 5 -2.72 -4.97 3.22
N LEU A 6 -1.75 -4.31 2.59
CA LEU A 6 -0.61 -4.94 1.95
C LEU A 6 0.64 -4.75 2.81
N ALA A 7 1.30 -5.86 3.17
CA ALA A 7 2.57 -5.83 3.88
C ALA A 7 3.70 -6.30 2.94
N LEU A 8 4.60 -5.38 2.62
CA LEU A 8 5.77 -5.60 1.78
C LEU A 8 6.97 -5.86 2.68
N ASN A 9 7.19 -7.14 2.96
CA ASN A 9 8.29 -7.64 3.80
C ASN A 9 9.30 -8.47 3.01
N THR A 10 9.16 -8.53 1.68
CA THR A 10 9.94 -9.44 0.84
C THR A 10 11.07 -8.69 0.12
N LEU A 11 12.22 -9.35 -0.02
CA LEU A 11 13.40 -8.83 -0.74
C LEU A 11 13.30 -9.05 -2.26
N ASN A 12 12.16 -9.53 -2.77
CA ASN A 12 12.00 -9.89 -4.17
C ASN A 12 10.92 -9.03 -4.84
N LEU A 13 11.37 -8.21 -5.79
CA LEU A 13 10.53 -7.34 -6.62
C LEU A 13 9.43 -8.09 -7.36
N ASP A 14 9.70 -9.28 -7.91
CA ASP A 14 8.71 -10.05 -8.65
C ASP A 14 7.60 -10.60 -7.74
N SER A 15 7.96 -10.99 -6.52
CA SER A 15 7.00 -11.41 -5.49
C SER A 15 6.16 -10.23 -5.03
N CYS A 16 6.79 -9.09 -4.74
CA CYS A 16 6.10 -7.86 -4.39
C CYS A 16 5.12 -7.45 -5.50
N ARG A 17 5.51 -7.50 -6.77
CA ARG A 17 4.62 -7.13 -7.89
C ARG A 17 3.33 -7.94 -7.90
N LYS A 18 3.43 -9.27 -7.71
CA LYS A 18 2.26 -10.15 -7.64
C LYS A 18 1.38 -9.86 -6.41
N ASP A 19 1.99 -9.54 -5.28
CA ASP A 19 1.26 -9.18 -4.07
C ASP A 19 0.53 -7.84 -4.24
N VAL A 20 1.14 -6.89 -4.96
CA VAL A 20 0.52 -5.62 -5.35
C VAL A 20 -0.67 -5.85 -6.28
N ASP A 21 -0.50 -6.65 -7.33
CA ASP A 21 -1.57 -6.92 -8.29
C ASP A 21 -2.77 -7.58 -7.59
N ARG A 22 -2.53 -8.59 -6.75
CA ARG A 22 -3.58 -9.23 -5.94
C ARG A 22 -4.26 -8.23 -5.01
N PHE A 23 -3.48 -7.40 -4.33
CA PHE A 23 -4.02 -6.36 -3.45
C PHE A 23 -4.94 -5.40 -4.21
N LEU A 24 -4.56 -4.94 -5.40
CA LEU A 24 -5.36 -4.03 -6.22
C LEU A 24 -6.68 -4.65 -6.71
N ASP A 25 -6.75 -5.97 -6.82
CA ASP A 25 -7.97 -6.71 -7.17
C ASP A 25 -8.91 -6.92 -5.98
N GLU A 26 -8.38 -6.97 -4.75
CA GLU A 26 -9.17 -7.07 -3.52
C GLU A 26 -9.74 -5.72 -3.06
N VAL A 27 -9.18 -4.61 -3.54
CA VAL A 27 -9.58 -3.26 -3.15
C VAL A 27 -10.88 -2.84 -3.83
N GLU A 28 -11.86 -2.46 -3.01
CA GLU A 28 -13.10 -1.85 -3.49
C GLU A 28 -12.87 -0.38 -3.91
N TRP A 29 -13.53 0.02 -5.00
CA TRP A 29 -13.39 1.35 -5.60
C TRP A 29 -14.68 2.18 -5.41
N PRO A 30 -14.57 3.51 -5.19
CA PRO A 30 -13.34 4.31 -5.16
C PRO A 30 -12.61 4.26 -3.80
N VAL A 31 -11.27 4.34 -3.85
CA VAL A 31 -10.44 4.53 -2.66
C VAL A 31 -10.52 5.98 -2.21
N VAL A 32 -10.69 6.20 -0.91
CA VAL A 32 -10.79 7.54 -0.29
C VAL A 32 -9.64 7.86 0.65
N TYR A 33 -8.92 6.84 1.10
CA TYR A 33 -7.83 6.97 2.06
C TYR A 33 -6.75 5.93 1.83
N VAL A 34 -5.50 6.39 1.89
CA VAL A 34 -4.33 5.53 1.83
C VAL A 34 -3.37 5.92 2.96
N GLU A 35 -2.94 4.92 3.70
CA GLU A 35 -1.91 5.06 4.71
C GLU A 35 -0.71 4.21 4.34
N VAL A 36 0.47 4.82 4.32
CA VAL A 36 1.74 4.17 4.06
C VAL A 36 2.59 4.25 5.33
N ARG A 37 3.05 3.10 5.79
CA ARG A 37 3.96 2.97 6.93
C ARG A 37 5.26 2.38 6.43
N LEU A 38 6.35 3.11 6.58
CA LEU A 38 7.71 2.69 6.26
C LEU A 38 8.46 2.49 7.57
N LEU A 39 8.84 1.26 7.88
CA LEU A 39 9.65 0.94 9.04
C LEU A 39 11.09 0.73 8.61
N HIS A 40 11.97 1.65 9.00
CA HIS A 40 13.41 1.47 8.82
C HIS A 40 14.01 1.02 10.15
N ARG A 41 14.72 -0.11 10.15
CA ARG A 41 15.24 -0.72 11.40
C ARG A 41 16.17 0.20 12.19
N GLU A 42 16.91 1.07 11.50
CA GLU A 42 17.90 1.94 12.15
C GLU A 42 17.32 3.30 12.58
N THR A 43 16.36 3.84 11.81
CA THR A 43 15.83 5.20 12.06
C THR A 43 14.46 5.20 12.73
N GLY A 44 13.83 4.03 12.84
CA GLY A 44 12.48 3.88 13.39
C GLY A 44 11.37 3.95 12.34
N LEU A 45 10.14 4.06 12.82
CA LEU A 45 8.92 4.04 12.02
C LEU A 45 8.63 5.43 11.45
N HIS A 46 8.53 5.52 10.13
CA HIS A 46 7.99 6.66 9.39
C HIS A 46 6.58 6.35 8.93
N LYS A 47 5.65 7.27 9.17
CA LYS A 47 4.24 7.12 8.81
C LYS A 47 3.81 8.32 7.96
N ASP A 48 3.33 8.05 6.75
CA ASP A 48 2.65 9.03 5.90
C ASP A 48 1.23 8.54 5.64
N SER A 49 0.23 9.34 6.05
CA SER A 49 -1.18 9.01 5.88
C SER A 49 -1.86 10.13 5.13
N ARG A 50 -2.48 9.83 3.98
CA ARG A 50 -3.14 10.84 3.16
C ARG A 50 -4.53 10.39 2.72
N ARG A 51 -5.45 11.36 2.67
CA ARG A 51 -6.76 11.19 2.05
C ARG A 51 -6.64 11.57 0.58
N TRP A 52 -6.95 10.63 -0.29
CA TRP A 52 -6.89 10.83 -1.72
C TRP A 52 -8.08 10.18 -2.38
N THR A 53 -8.61 10.84 -3.41
CA THR A 53 -9.39 10.17 -4.44
C THR A 53 -8.43 9.86 -5.58
N ILE A 54 -8.02 8.59 -5.67
CA ILE A 54 -7.09 8.10 -6.69
C ILE A 54 -7.76 7.00 -7.51
N THR A 55 -7.25 6.78 -8.71
CA THR A 55 -7.68 5.67 -9.59
C THR A 55 -6.88 4.40 -9.33
N LYS A 56 -7.35 3.26 -9.86
CA LYS A 56 -6.64 1.96 -9.79
C LYS A 56 -5.21 2.05 -10.29
N ASN A 57 -5.00 2.71 -11.42
CA ASN A 57 -3.68 2.85 -12.01
C ASN A 57 -2.76 3.73 -11.14
N GLN A 58 -3.26 4.84 -10.61
CA GLN A 58 -2.47 5.71 -9.72
C GLN A 58 -2.10 5.01 -8.40
N LEU A 59 -3.00 4.21 -7.83
CA LEU A 59 -2.68 3.40 -6.66
C LEU A 59 -1.61 2.35 -7.01
N ALA A 60 -1.74 1.69 -8.17
CA ALA A 60 -0.75 0.71 -8.64
C ALA A 60 0.64 1.33 -8.77
N ASP A 61 0.75 2.47 -9.46
CA ASP A 61 2.03 3.17 -9.67
C ASP A 61 2.68 3.55 -8.33
N MET A 62 1.89 4.07 -7.39
CA MET A 62 2.39 4.44 -6.05
C MET A 62 2.85 3.23 -5.26
N VAL A 63 2.05 2.17 -5.24
CA VAL A 63 2.36 0.94 -4.49
C VAL A 63 3.61 0.26 -5.07
N HIS A 64 3.76 0.24 -6.40
CA HIS A 64 4.97 -0.27 -7.05
C HIS A 64 6.21 0.56 -6.68
N ALA A 65 6.13 1.89 -6.71
CA ALA A 65 7.25 2.74 -6.31
C ALA A 65 7.67 2.51 -4.85
N ILE A 66 6.71 2.33 -3.94
CA ILE A 66 6.99 1.98 -2.54
C ILE A 66 7.62 0.59 -2.44
N ALA A 67 7.13 -0.38 -3.20
CA ALA A 67 7.69 -1.73 -3.24
C ALA A 67 9.12 -1.75 -3.77
N GLU A 68 9.41 -1.00 -4.84
CA GLU A 68 10.77 -0.83 -5.37
C GLU A 68 11.70 -0.24 -4.33
N TYR A 69 11.26 0.82 -3.65
CA TYR A 69 12.04 1.44 -2.58
C TYR A 69 12.29 0.46 -1.42
N ALA A 70 11.27 -0.26 -0.95
CA ALA A 70 11.41 -1.25 0.11
C ALA A 70 12.25 -2.47 -0.27
N CYS A 71 12.18 -2.94 -1.52
CA CYS A 71 13.03 -4.04 -1.98
C CYS A 71 14.50 -3.61 -2.19
N SER A 72 14.76 -2.32 -2.43
CA SER A 72 16.13 -1.80 -2.59
C SER A 72 16.91 -1.74 -1.27
N ASP A 73 16.22 -1.70 -0.12
CA ASP A 73 16.82 -1.60 1.20
C ASP A 73 16.33 -2.74 2.11
N PRO A 74 17.19 -3.73 2.46
CA PRO A 74 16.79 -4.87 3.29
C PRO A 74 16.44 -4.50 4.74
N ASN A 75 16.75 -3.28 5.18
CA ASN A 75 16.39 -2.76 6.48
C ASN A 75 15.05 -2.02 6.49
N LEU A 76 14.41 -1.89 5.32
CA LEU A 76 13.11 -1.26 5.16
C LEU A 76 12.00 -2.29 5.03
N ALA A 77 10.90 -2.08 5.77
CA ALA A 77 9.64 -2.77 5.58
C ALA A 77 8.55 -1.74 5.27
N ALA A 78 7.64 -2.05 4.35
CA ALA A 78 6.53 -1.18 4.01
C ALA A 78 5.19 -1.85 4.29
N SER A 79 4.24 -1.10 4.83
CA SER A 79 2.85 -1.53 4.96
C SER A 79 1.95 -0.45 4.40
N ILE A 80 1.05 -0.85 3.51
CA ILE A 80 0.13 0.03 2.82
C ILE A 80 -1.28 -0.42 3.21
N THR A 81 -2.05 0.50 3.77
CA THR A 81 -3.46 0.28 4.11
C THR A 81 -4.29 1.20 3.26
N VAL A 82 -5.28 0.64 2.56
CA VAL A 82 -6.25 1.43 1.79
C VAL A 82 -7.63 1.20 2.38
N LEU A 83 -8.39 2.28 2.51
CA LEU A 83 -9.77 2.24 2.98
C LEU A 83 -10.68 2.74 1.86
N SER A 84 -11.71 1.97 1.55
CA SER A 84 -12.84 2.40 0.73
C SER A 84 -13.98 2.87 1.65
N GLU A 85 -14.70 3.89 1.20
CA GLU A 85 -16.02 4.15 1.76
C GLU A 85 -16.96 3.10 1.18
N MET A 86 -17.47 2.20 2.04
CA MET A 86 -18.66 1.43 1.67
C MET A 86 -19.77 2.42 1.35
N PRO A 87 -20.58 2.22 0.30
CA PRO A 87 -21.82 2.96 0.19
C PRO A 87 -22.60 2.70 1.48
N VAL A 88 -22.95 3.78 2.18
CA VAL A 88 -23.91 3.70 3.29
C VAL A 88 -25.18 3.12 2.68
N GLN A 89 -25.45 1.83 2.91
CA GLN A 89 -26.71 1.23 2.55
C GLN A 89 -27.76 1.87 3.46
N ASN A 90 -28.54 2.78 2.86
CA ASN A 90 -29.69 3.43 3.48
C ASN A 90 -30.87 2.46 3.53
#